data_AF-A0A699VA60-F1
#
_entry.id   AF-A0A699VA60-F1
#
_cell.length_a   1.000
_cell.length_b   1.000
_cell.length_c   1.000
_cell.angle_alpha   90.00
_cell.angle_beta   90.00
_cell.angle_gamma   90.00
#
_symmetry.space_group_name_H-M   'P 1'
#
loop_
_entity.id
_entity.type
_entity.pdbx_description
1 polymer ?
#
loop_
_entity_poly.entity_id
_entity_poly.type
_entity_poly.pdbx_seq_one_letter_code
_entity_poly.pdbx_strand_id
1 'polypeptide(L)' 'MKGYHDAKVRGVSFRPGDFVYRANGASHVEDAGKLRPKWEGPYEVTEALGNDAYKLRDMDGRELPRRF' A
#
# COMPACT_ATOMS: atom_id res chain seq x y z
N MET A 1 -16.51 0.98 -20.53
CA MET A 1 -17.46 1.08 -19.40
C MET A 1 -16.73 0.59 -18.15
N LYS A 2 -16.14 1.50 -17.36
CA LYS A 2 -15.46 1.19 -16.10
C LYS A 2 -16.44 1.55 -14.97
N GLY A 3 -17.05 0.59 -14.29
CA GLY A 3 -18.07 0.96 -13.30
C GLY A 3 -18.60 -0.12 -12.36
N TYR A 4 -18.15 -1.38 -12.46
CA TYR A 4 -18.67 -2.45 -11.59
C TYR A 4 -17.64 -3.03 -10.62
N HIS A 5 -16.35 -2.71 -10.78
CA HIS A 5 -15.30 -3.30 -9.95
C HIS A 5 -15.12 -2.59 -8.61
N ASP A 6 -15.34 -1.27 -8.57
CA ASP A 6 -15.04 -0.45 -7.39
C ASP A 6 -16.20 -0.33 -6.40
N ALA A 7 -17.42 -0.73 -6.78
CA ALA A 7 -18.63 -0.59 -5.96
C ALA A 7 -18.63 -1.41 -4.65
N LYS A 8 -17.73 -2.40 -4.52
CA LYS A 8 -17.55 -3.21 -3.31
C LYS A 8 -16.35 -2.80 -2.46
N VAL A 9 -15.53 -1.84 -2.92
CA VAL A 9 -14.44 -1.33 -2.11
C VAL A 9 -15.06 -0.46 -1.02
N ARG A 10 -15.15 -1.00 0.19
CA ARG A 10 -15.47 -0.19 1.36
C ARG A 10 -14.33 0.80 1.54
N GLY A 11 -14.63 2.09 1.59
CA GLY A 11 -13.66 3.10 1.99
C GLY A 11 -13.18 2.78 3.39
N VAL A 12 -11.97 2.24 3.50
CA VAL A 12 -11.28 2.01 4.77
C VAL A 12 -10.26 3.13 4.90
N SER A 13 -10.37 3.91 5.98
CA SER A 13 -9.34 4.86 6.35
C SER A 13 -8.42 4.25 7.41
N PHE A 14 -7.12 4.39 7.21
CA PHE A 14 -6.11 3.93 8.16
C PHE A 14 -5.66 5.09 9.05
N ARG A 15 -5.23 4.77 10.26
CA ARG A 15 -4.72 5.71 11.25
C ARG A 15 -3.24 5.45 11.50
N PRO A 16 -2.47 6.46 11.95
CA PRO A 16 -1.12 6.22 12.44
C PRO A 16 -1.08 5.11 13.49
N GLY A 17 -0.18 4.15 13.33
CA GLY A 17 -0.05 2.94 14.15
C GLY A 17 -0.77 1.70 13.59
N ASP A 18 -1.63 1.84 12.57
CA ASP A 18 -2.21 0.68 11.90
C ASP A 18 -1.17 -0.04 11.04
N PHE A 19 -1.29 -1.37 10.95
CA PHE A 19 -0.45 -2.19 10.08
C PHE A 19 -1.18 -2.58 8.80
N VAL A 20 -0.54 -2.34 7.66
CA VAL A 20 -1.11 -2.58 6.33
C VAL A 20 -0.14 -3.35 5.43
N TYR A 21 -0.70 -4.06 4.46
CA TYR A 21 0.07 -4.67 3.38
C TYR A 21 -0.08 -3.82 2.11
N ARG A 22 1.01 -3.64 1.38
CA ARG A 22 1.06 -2.92 0.11
C ARG A 22 0.93 -3.89 -1.06
N ALA A 23 0.09 -3.59 -2.04
CA ALA A 23 0.02 -4.38 -3.27
C ALA A 23 1.29 -4.18 -4.11
N ASN A 24 1.89 -5.29 -4.58
CA ASN A 24 3.11 -5.28 -5.39
C ASN A 24 2.91 -4.58 -6.75
N GLY A 25 1.67 -4.48 -7.24
CA GLY A 25 1.35 -3.71 -8.46
C GLY A 25 1.69 -2.21 -8.38
N ALA A 26 1.87 -1.66 -7.17
CA ALA A 26 2.33 -0.29 -6.96
C ALA A 26 3.87 -0.17 -6.90
N SER A 27 4.58 -1.27 -6.68
CA SER A 27 6.05 -1.30 -6.74
C SER A 27 6.47 -1.67 -8.16
N HIS A 28 6.90 -0.69 -8.95
CA HIS A 28 7.56 -0.88 -10.25
C HIS A 28 8.96 -1.49 -10.06
N VAL A 29 9.02 -2.65 -9.40
CA VAL A 29 10.23 -3.49 -9.35
C VAL A 29 10.14 -4.35 -10.58
N GLU A 30 10.80 -3.87 -11.63
CA GLU A 30 10.95 -4.57 -12.89
C GLU A 30 11.53 -5.98 -12.62
N ASP A 31 10.97 -6.97 -13.31
CA ASP A 31 11.49 -8.33 -13.39
C ASP A 31 11.32 -9.26 -12.17
N ALA A 32 10.06 -9.51 -11.87
CA ALA A 32 9.63 -10.36 -10.78
C ALA A 32 8.61 -11.38 -11.28
N GLY A 33 9.07 -12.39 -12.03
CA GLY A 33 8.21 -13.39 -12.69
C GLY A 33 7.05 -13.94 -11.85
N LYS A 34 6.06 -14.51 -12.55
CA LYS A 34 4.70 -15.03 -12.19
C LYS A 34 4.40 -15.54 -10.75
N LEU A 35 5.40 -15.75 -9.90
CA LEU A 35 5.32 -16.37 -8.57
C LEU A 35 5.64 -15.41 -7.41
N ARG A 36 5.85 -14.11 -7.62
CA ARG A 36 6.08 -13.20 -6.48
C ARG A 36 4.80 -12.97 -5.66
N PRO A 37 4.92 -12.75 -4.34
CA PRO A 37 3.80 -12.39 -3.49
C PRO A 37 3.10 -11.14 -4.00
N LYS A 38 1.77 -11.19 -4.11
CA LYS A 38 0.95 -10.04 -4.55
C LYS A 38 0.95 -8.87 -3.56
N TRP A 39 1.34 -9.14 -2.32
CA TRP A 39 1.33 -8.21 -1.20
C TRP A 39 2.70 -8.20 -0.53
N GLU A 40 3.14 -7.03 -0.09
CA GLU A 40 4.39 -6.78 0.62
C GLU A 40 4.09 -6.11 1.97
N GLY A 41 4.91 -6.36 2.99
CA GLY A 41 4.73 -5.83 4.33
C GLY A 41 4.65 -6.95 5.38
N PRO A 42 4.32 -6.64 6.64
CA PRO A 42 3.51 -5.49 7.09
C PRO A 42 4.28 -4.17 7.18
N TYR A 43 3.55 -3.07 6.98
CA TYR A 43 4.03 -1.70 7.15
C TYR A 43 3.18 -0.97 8.17
N GLU A 44 3.81 -0.16 9.01
CA GLU A 44 3.12 0.75 9.92
C GLU A 44 2.75 2.03 9.17
N VAL A 45 1.50 2.46 9.30
CA VAL A 45 1.08 3.80 8.88
C VAL A 45 1.66 4.81 9.86
N THR A 46 2.49 5.73 9.39
CA THR A 46 3.06 6.79 10.25
C THR A 46 2.29 8.09 10.14
N GLU A 47 1.66 8.36 8.99
CA GLU A 47 0.93 9.59 8.74
C GLU A 47 -0.16 9.38 7.68
N ALA A 48 -1.35 9.95 7.93
CA ALA A 48 -2.40 10.07 6.94
C ALA A 48 -2.28 11.42 6.23
N LEU A 49 -2.01 11.41 4.93
CA LEU A 49 -1.71 12.60 4.13
C LEU A 49 -2.96 13.24 3.50
N GLY A 50 -4.12 12.61 3.67
CA GLY A 50 -5.36 12.95 2.96
C GLY A 50 -5.42 12.32 1.57
N ASN A 51 -6.62 12.36 0.95
CA ASN A 51 -6.89 11.77 -0.37
C ASN A 51 -6.46 10.30 -0.51
N ASP A 52 -6.69 9.50 0.54
CA ASP A 52 -6.33 8.07 0.60
C ASP A 52 -4.83 7.77 0.45
N ALA A 53 -3.97 8.77 0.68
CA ALA A 53 -2.53 8.61 0.71
C ALA A 53 -2.00 8.49 2.15
N TYR A 54 -1.06 7.56 2.35
CA TYR A 54 -0.48 7.26 3.67
C TYR A 54 1.05 7.18 3.57
N LYS A 55 1.75 7.71 4.59
CA LYS A 55 3.18 7.41 4.79
C LYS A 55 3.30 6.09 5.51
N LEU A 56 4.22 5.26 5.03
CA LEU A 56 4.43 3.90 5.53
C LEU A 56 5.88 3.73 6.00
N ARG A 57 6.06 2.99 7.08
CA ARG A 57 7.35 2.61 7.64
C ARG A 57 7.44 1.09 7.73
N ASP A 58 8.60 0.53 7.42
CA ASP A 58 8.84 -0.91 7.62
C ASP A 58 9.00 -1.25 9.10
N MET A 59 8.99 -2.55 9.40
CA MET A 59 9.16 -3.05 10.77
C MET A 59 10.56 -2.74 11.34
N ASP A 60 11.54 -2.47 10.48
CA ASP A 60 12.90 -2.04 10.83
C ASP A 60 13.00 -0.51 11.07
N GLY A 61 11.89 0.22 10.97
CA GLY A 61 11.84 1.66 11.23
C GLY A 61 12.27 2.56 10.06
N ARG A 62 12.55 1.99 8.88
CA ARG A 62 12.89 2.71 7.65
C ARG A 62 11.62 3.20 6.96
N GLU A 63 11.61 4.48 6.62
CA GLU A 63 10.53 5.04 5.80
C GLU A 63 10.62 4.50 4.38
N LEU A 64 9.48 4.06 3.83
CA LEU A 64 9.42 3.61 2.45
C LEU A 64 9.61 4.81 1.50
N PRO A 65 10.48 4.70 0.48
CA PRO A 65 10.63 5.76 -0.50
C PRO A 65 9.31 6.00 -1.23
N ARG A 66 8.88 7.26 -1.29
CA ARG A 66 7.79 7.70 -2.17
C ARG A 66 8.25 7.52 -3.61
N ARG A 67 7.65 6.58 -4.33
CA ARG A 67 7.79 6.47 -5.79
C ARG A 67 6.60 7.22 -6.41
N PHE A 68 6.92 8.21 -7.23
CA PHE A 68 5.99 9.04 -7.99
C PHE A 68 5.48 8.31 -9.23
#